data_AF-A0A2J7QR62-F1
#
_entry.id   AF-A0A2J7QR62-F1
#
_cell.length_a   1.000
_cell.length_b   1.000
_cell.length_c   1.000
_cell.angle_alpha   90.00
_cell.angle_beta   90.00
_cell.angle_gamma   90.00
#
_symmetry.space_group_name_H-M   'P 1'
#
loop_
_entity.id
_entity.type
_entity.pdbx_description
1 polymer ?
#
loop_
_entity_poly.entity_id
_entity_poly.type
_entity_poly.pdbx_seq_one_letter_code
_entity_poly.pdbx_strand_id
1 'polypeptide(L)' 'MCSVFLPDEDRVVNIVSEHLEPIVPQRSDQVKVILGEDREAVGQLLSIDNQEGVVKLTSGEVKILQLRFLCRMKKLVK' A
#
# COMPACT_ATOMS: atom_id res chain seq x y z
N MET A 1 5.16 2.40 17.08
CA MET A 1 5.37 0.95 17.28
C MET A 1 4.27 0.21 16.54
N CYS A 2 4.65 -0.72 15.67
CA CYS A 2 3.77 -1.48 14.79
C CYS A 2 3.77 -2.95 15.21
N SER A 3 2.60 -3.57 15.19
CA SER A 3 2.45 -5.03 15.32
C SER A 3 2.44 -5.63 13.93
N VAL A 4 3.44 -6.46 13.62
CA VAL A 4 3.66 -7.03 12.27
C VAL A 4 3.69 -8.54 12.36
N PHE A 5 2.88 -9.20 11.53
CA PHE A 5 2.89 -10.65 11.37
C PHE A 5 3.93 -11.05 10.31
N LEU A 6 4.87 -11.93 10.68
CA LEU A 6 5.91 -12.47 9.80
C LEU A 6 5.47 -13.87 9.32
N PRO A 7 5.04 -14.04 8.06
CA PRO A 7 4.44 -15.30 7.59
C PRO A 7 5.36 -16.52 7.68
N ASP A 8 6.65 -16.35 7.38
CA ASP A 8 7.62 -17.45 7.35
C ASP A 8 7.97 -17.96 8.76
N GLU A 9 7.74 -17.12 9.78
CA GLU A 9 8.02 -17.43 11.18
C GLU A 9 6.74 -17.70 11.99
N ASP A 10 5.57 -17.57 11.37
CA ASP A 10 4.23 -17.71 11.96
C ASP A 10 4.09 -17.01 13.33
N ARG A 11 4.58 -15.77 13.43
CA ARG A 11 4.53 -14.98 14.67
C ARG A 11 4.31 -13.50 14.44
N VAL A 12 3.90 -12.83 15.51
CA VAL A 12 3.76 -11.38 15.57
C VAL A 12 4.94 -10.77 16.31
N VAL A 13 5.49 -9.69 15.76
CA VAL A 13 6.55 -8.89 16.38
C VAL A 13 6.09 -7.44 16.56
N ASN A 14 6.54 -6.82 17.65
CA ASN A 14 6.42 -5.39 17.84
C ASN A 14 7.71 -4.73 17.33
N ILE A 15 7.60 -3.89 16.32
CA ILE A 15 8.74 -3.24 15.68
C ILE A 15 8.51 -1.73 15.58
N VAL A 16 9.59 -0.97 15.70
CA VAL A 16 9.56 0.48 15.49
C VAL A 16 9.36 0.75 13.99
N SER A 17 8.49 1.70 13.66
CA SER A 17 8.06 1.99 12.28
C SER A 17 9.23 2.34 11.35
N GLU A 18 10.28 2.93 11.92
CA GLU A 18 11.51 3.36 11.27
C GLU A 18 12.38 2.18 10.81
N HIS A 19 12.10 0.97 11.28
CA HIS A 19 12.71 -0.28 10.79
C HIS A 19 11.86 -0.98 9.72
N LEU A 20 10.78 -0.35 9.26
CA LEU A 20 9.89 -0.88 8.22
C LEU A 20 9.96 0.00 6.97
N GLU A 21 9.90 -0.63 5.81
CA GLU A 21 9.71 0.06 4.54
C GLU A 21 8.39 -0.40 3.88
N PRO A 22 7.62 0.52 3.28
CA PRO A 22 6.42 0.15 2.54
C PRO A 22 6.81 -0.66 1.30
N ILE A 23 6.06 -1.72 1.05
CA ILE A 23 6.25 -2.49 -0.19
C ILE A 23 5.66 -1.68 -1.35
N VAL A 24 6.51 -1.30 -2.30
CA VAL A 24 6.11 -0.59 -3.51
C VAL A 24 5.15 -1.47 -4.32
N PRO A 25 3.94 -0.98 -4.63
CA PRO A 25 2.95 -1.77 -5.36
C PRO A 25 3.27 -1.87 -6.86
N GLN A 26 2.73 -2.92 -7.49
CA GLN A 26 2.77 -3.12 -8.94
C GLN A 26 1.39 -2.93 -9.57
N ARG A 27 1.37 -2.84 -10.90
CA ARG A 27 0.12 -2.80 -11.66
C ARG A 27 -0.81 -3.94 -11.22
N SER A 28 -2.08 -3.61 -11.04
CA SER A 28 -3.18 -4.45 -10.58
C SER A 28 -3.16 -4.84 -9.10
N ASP A 29 -2.14 -4.44 -8.32
CA ASP A 29 -2.17 -4.62 -6.87
C ASP A 29 -3.27 -3.78 -6.21
N GLN A 30 -3.77 -4.30 -5.10
CA GLN A 30 -4.52 -3.51 -4.14
C GLN A 30 -3.54 -2.65 -3.35
N VAL A 31 -3.87 -1.37 -3.18
CA VAL A 31 -3.00 -0.39 -2.55
C VAL A 31 -3.73 0.36 -1.46
N LYS A 32 -2.97 0.78 -0.46
CA LYS A 32 -3.40 1.75 0.56
C LYS A 32 -2.58 3.02 0.40
N VAL A 33 -3.25 4.16 0.43
CA VAL A 33 -2.61 5.48 0.47
C VAL A 33 -2.13 5.74 1.90
N ILE A 34 -0.83 5.92 2.09
CA ILE A 34 -0.18 6.02 3.40
C ILE A 34 0.27 7.46 3.75
N LEU A 35 0.23 8.38 2.79
CA LEU A 35 0.65 9.78 2.93
C LEU A 35 -0.27 10.70 2.10
N GLY A 36 -0.28 12.00 2.42
CA GLY A 36 -1.05 13.01 1.68
C GLY A 36 -2.50 13.15 2.17
N GLU A 37 -3.31 13.88 1.39
CA GLU A 37 -4.72 14.18 1.71
C GLU A 37 -5.62 12.96 1.68
N ASP A 38 -5.34 12.02 0.77
CA ASP A 38 -6.09 10.78 0.60
C ASP A 38 -5.61 9.66 1.52
N ARG A 39 -4.82 9.98 2.57
CA ARG A 39 -4.31 8.98 3.51
C ARG A 39 -5.46 8.12 4.06
N GLU A 40 -5.19 6.83 4.18
CA GLU A 40 -6.13 5.76 4.56
C GLU A 40 -7.07 5.29 3.43
N ALA A 41 -7.13 5.98 2.29
CA ALA A 41 -7.88 5.49 1.14
C ALA A 41 -7.28 4.19 0.59
N VAL A 42 -8.14 3.34 0.01
CA VAL A 42 -7.77 2.06 -0.60
C VAL A 42 -8.31 1.97 -2.01
N GLY A 43 -7.59 1.26 -2.88
CA GLY A 43 -7.97 1.10 -4.28
C GLY A 43 -7.08 0.13 -5.04
N GLN A 44 -7.20 0.16 -6.36
CA GLN A 44 -6.38 -0.64 -7.26
C GLN A 44 -5.45 0.25 -8.09
N LEU A 45 -4.18 -0.13 -8.16
CA LEU A 45 -3.20 0.52 -9.03
C LEU A 45 -3.41 0.06 -10.49
N LEU A 46 -3.80 0.97 -11.38
CA LEU A 46 -4.13 0.66 -12.77
C LEU A 46 -2.91 0.68 -13.70
N SER A 47 -2.04 1.67 -13.49
CA SER A 47 -0.82 1.88 -14.27
C SER A 47 0.18 2.70 -13.45
N ILE A 48 1.44 2.64 -13.89
CA ILE A 48 2.56 3.39 -13.31
C ILE A 48 3.25 4.13 -14.47
N ASP A 49 3.55 5.40 -14.25
CA ASP A 49 4.45 6.19 -15.10
C ASP A 49 5.46 6.91 -14.21
N ASN A 50 6.75 6.61 -14.41
CA ASN A 50 7.85 7.11 -13.57
C ASN A 50 7.60 6.93 -12.05
N GLN A 51 7.35 8.04 -11.34
CA GLN A 51 7.12 8.08 -9.89
C GLN A 51 5.65 8.29 -9.54
N GLU A 52 4.74 8.12 -10.50
CA GLU A 52 3.31 8.32 -10.33
C GLU A 52 2.54 7.04 -10.67
N GLY A 53 1.45 6.81 -9.92
CA GLY A 53 0.53 5.71 -10.12
C GLY A 53 -0.88 6.24 -10.37
N VAL A 54 -1.55 5.68 -11.36
CA VAL A 54 -2.99 5.91 -11.58
C VAL A 54 -3.76 4.92 -10.72
N VAL A 55 -4.44 5.40 -9.68
CA VAL A 55 -5.16 4.58 -8.71
C VAL A 55 -6.66 4.78 -8.88
N LYS A 56 -7.39 3.68 -9.06
CA LYS A 56 -8.86 3.68 -8.92
C LYS A 56 -9.19 3.42 -7.45
N LEU A 57 -9.63 4.44 -6.76
CA LEU A 57 -10.07 4.35 -5.37
C LEU A 57 -11.36 3.54 -5.26
N THR A 58 -11.61 2.98 -4.08
CA THR A 58 -12.84 2.22 -3.79
C THR A 58 -14.09 3.10 -3.83
N SER A 59 -13.94 4.42 -3.65
CA SER A 59 -15.01 5.40 -3.89
C SER A 59 -15.45 5.48 -5.35
N GLY A 60 -14.68 4.93 -6.28
CA GLY A 60 -14.91 5.00 -7.73
C GLY A 60 -14.09 6.08 -8.43
N GLU A 61 -13.51 7.02 -7.68
CA GLU A 61 -12.63 8.08 -8.21
C GLU A 61 -11.32 7.50 -8.76
N VAL A 62 -10.80 8.12 -9.82
CA VAL A 62 -9.49 7.81 -10.38
C VAL A 62 -8.56 8.99 -10.12
N LYS A 63 -7.46 8.75 -9.41
CA LYS A 63 -6.48 9.77 -9.04
C LYS A 63 -5.08 9.37 -9.50
N ILE A 64 -4.27 10.38 -9.82
CA ILE A 64 -2.83 10.23 -10.00
C ILE A 64 -2.17 10.55 -8.67
N LEU A 65 -1.43 9.60 -8.12
CA LEU A 65 -0.76 9.73 -6.83
C LEU A 65 0.72 9.39 -6.97
N GLN A 66 1.58 10.06 -6.20
CA GLN A 66 3.00 9.69 -6.16
C GLN A 66 3.14 8.27 -5.60
N LEU A 67 3.97 7.44 -6.23
CA LEU A 67 4.20 6.05 -5.82
C LEU A 67 4.65 5.94 -4.36
N ARG A 68 5.44 6.90 -3.86
CA ARG A 68 5.86 6.95 -2.45
C ARG A 68 4.71 7.14 -1.45
N PHE A 69 3.52 7.51 -1.92
CA PHE A 69 2.31 7.61 -1.10
C PHE A 69 1.53 6.28 -1.06
N LEU A 70 1.94 5.27 -1.81
CA LEU A 70 1.22 4.01 -1.97
C LEU A 70 1.99 2.86 -1.31
N CYS A 71 1.26 1.99 -0.61
CA CYS A 71 1.79 0.74 -0.08
C CYS A 71 0.94 -0.44 -0.57
N ARG A 72 1.59 -1.52 -0.99
CA ARG A 72 0.93 -2.75 -1.44
C ARG A 72 0.16 -3.41 -0.29
N MET A 73 -1.12 -3.69 -0.50
CA MET A 73 -1.91 -4.49 0.42
C MET A 73 -1.70 -5.98 0.16
N LYS A 74 -1.61 -6.77 1.24
CA LYS A 74 -1.58 -8.24 1.14
C LYS A 74 -2.90 -8.72 0.51
N LYS A 75 -2.82 -9.59 -0.49
CA LYS A 75 -3.99 -10.34 -0.96
C LYS A 75 -4.40 -11.30 0.16
N LEU A 76 -5.63 -11.18 0.65
CA LEU A 76 -6.23 -12.21 1.49
C LEU A 76 -6.41 -13.44 0.58
N VAL A 77 -5.55 -14.44 0.74
CA VAL A 77 -5.78 -15.76 0.14
C VAL A 77 -6.92 -16.37 0.94
N LYS A 78 -8.06 -16.60 0.28
CA LYS A 78 -9.19 -17.33 0.85
C LYS A 78 -8.88 -18.81 0.92
#